data_AF-A0A3B9L7D1-F1
#
_entry.id   AF-A0A3B9L7D1-F1
#
_cell.length_a   1.000
_cell.length_b   1.000
_cell.length_c   1.000
_cell.angle_alpha   90.00
_cell.angle_beta   90.00
_cell.angle_gamma   90.00
#
_symmetry.space_group_name_H-M   'P 1'
#
loop_
_entity.id
_entity.type
_entity.pdbx_description
1 polymer ?
#
loop_
_entity_poly.entity_id
_entity_poly.type
_entity_poly.pdbx_seq_one_letter_code
_entity_poly.pdbx_strand_id
1 'polypeptide(L)' 'MNLINPNPSEILLAAVDLGSNSFRLEIGRFEHGQIQRVDYLKEAVRQGGDL' A
#
# COMPACT_ATOMS: atom_id res chain seq x y z
N MET A 1 -11.27 -5.94 25.19
CA MET A 1 -12.11 -5.22 24.21
C MET A 1 -11.16 -4.46 23.29
N ASN A 2 -10.75 -5.05 22.17
CA ASN A 2 -9.84 -4.39 21.23
C ASN A 2 -10.67 -3.47 20.33
N LEU A 3 -10.54 -2.17 20.56
CA LEU A 3 -11.17 -1.13 19.76
C LEU A 3 -10.40 -1.00 18.43
N ILE A 4 -10.75 -1.84 17.46
CA ILE A 4 -10.40 -1.66 16.04
C ILE A 4 -11.39 -0.67 15.40
N ASN A 5 -11.67 0.43 16.10
CA ASN A 5 -12.36 1.56 15.49
C ASN A 5 -11.25 2.45 14.94
N PRO A 6 -10.98 2.45 13.62
CA PRO A 6 -10.06 3.43 13.06
C PRO A 6 -10.59 4.81 13.46
N ASN A 7 -9.71 5.66 13.99
CA ASN A 7 -10.06 7.06 14.15
C ASN A 7 -10.45 7.57 12.75
N PRO A 8 -11.65 8.14 12.54
CA PRO A 8 -12.07 8.61 11.23
C PRO A 8 -11.14 9.69 10.63
N SER A 9 -10.25 10.24 11.45
CA SER A 9 -9.22 11.23 11.08
C SER A 9 -7.89 10.62 10.61
N GLU A 10 -7.71 9.30 10.66
CA GLU A 10 -6.50 8.66 10.13
C GLU A 10 -6.58 8.57 8.61
N ILE A 11 -5.74 9.35 7.94
CA ILE A 11 -5.63 9.32 6.48
C ILE A 11 -4.75 8.12 6.10
N LEU A 12 -5.34 7.13 5.43
CA LEU A 12 -4.61 6.07 4.75
C LEU A 12 -4.33 6.49 3.30
N LEU A 13 -3.07 6.33 2.90
CA LEU A 13 -2.60 6.54 1.54
C LEU A 13 -2.17 5.20 0.96
N ALA A 14 -2.50 4.97 -0.31
CA ALA A 14 -2.05 3.80 -1.04
C ALA A 14 -1.16 4.23 -2.20
N ALA A 15 -0.05 3.52 -2.40
CA ALA A 15 0.80 3.66 -3.58
C ALA A 15 0.83 2.33 -4.34
N VAL A 16 0.62 2.39 -5.66
CA VAL A 16 0.72 1.24 -6.56
C VAL A 16 1.84 1.48 -7.56
N ASP A 17 2.77 0.53 -7.65
CA ASP A 17 3.81 0.50 -8.68
C ASP A 17 3.60 -0.72 -9.58
N LEU A 18 3.66 -0.51 -10.89
CA LEU A 18 3.44 -1.55 -11.91
C LEU A 18 4.72 -1.75 -12.72
N GLY A 19 5.27 -2.96 -12.67
CA GLY A 19 6.38 -3.38 -13.50
C GLY A 19 6.05 -4.63 -14.32
N SER A 20 6.85 -4.91 -15.34
CA SER A 20 6.63 -6.03 -16.26
C SER A 20 6.59 -7.41 -15.58
N ASN A 21 7.22 -7.54 -14.40
CA ASN A 21 7.36 -8.79 -13.66
C ASN A 21 6.66 -8.80 -12.28
N SER A 22 6.15 -7.66 -11.82
CA SER A 22 5.48 -7.56 -10.53
C SER A 22 4.67 -6.29 -10.41
N PHE A 23 3.61 -6.31 -9.60
CA PHE A 23 3.07 -5.10 -9.01
C PHE A 23 3.42 -5.02 -7.53
N ARG A 24 3.45 -3.80 -6.99
CA ARG A 24 3.58 -3.52 -5.57
C ARG A 24 2.43 -2.63 -5.12
N LEU A 25 1.86 -2.94 -3.97
CA LEU A 25 0.93 -2.11 -3.24
C LEU A 25 1.54 -1.80 -1.88
N GLU A 26 1.58 -0.52 -1.52
CA GLU A 26 1.97 -0.08 -0.19
C GLU A 26 0.85 0.74 0.43
N ILE A 27 0.51 0.46 1.68
CA ILE A 27 -0.43 1.25 2.47
C ILE A 27 0.37 2.00 3.53
N GLY A 28 0.18 3.31 3.60
CA GLY A 28 0.80 4.19 4.57
C GLY A 28 -0.23 4.96 5.38
N ARG A 29 -0.01 5.08 6.68
CA ARG A 29 -0.73 5.99 7.55
C ARG A 29 -0.06 7.36 7.51
N PHE A 30 -0.81 8.39 7.12
CA PHE A 30 -0.33 9.76 7.14
C PHE A 30 -0.70 10.44 8.45
N GLU A 31 0.31 10.73 9.27
CA GLU A 31 0.17 11.39 10.56
C GLU A 31 1.33 12.35 10.79
N HIS A 32 1.04 13.51 11.38
CA HIS A 32 2.04 14.52 11.74
C HIS A 32 2.97 14.91 10.58
N GLY A 33 2.44 14.93 9.34
CA GLY A 33 3.23 15.29 8.15
C GLY A 33 4.14 14.18 7.64
N GLN A 34 4.05 12.96 8.17
CA GLN A 34 4.87 11.82 7.78
C GLN A 34 3.98 10.65 7.34
N ILE A 35 4.50 9.84 6.42
CA ILE A 35 3.84 8.60 6.00
C ILE A 35 4.58 7.43 6.65
N GLN A 36 3.88 6.66 7.48
CA GLN A 36 4.39 5.43 8.08
C GLN A 36 3.76 4.24 7.36
N ARG A 37 4.58 3.34 6.78
CA ARG A 37 4.06 2.15 6.11
C ARG A 37 3.39 1.23 7.13
N VAL A 38 2.16 0.81 6.84
CA VAL A 38 1.38 -0.10 7.69
C VAL A 38 1.09 -1.43 7.01
N ASP A 39 1.12 -1.49 5.67
CA ASP A 39 1.00 -2.74 4.93
C ASP A 39 1.77 -2.70 3.60
N TYR A 40 2.13 -3.89 3.11
CA TYR A 40 2.90 -4.10 1.90
C TYR A 40 2.51 -5.40 1.22
N LEU A 41 2.20 -5.32 -0.07
CA LEU A 41 2.01 -6.48 -0.93
C LEU A 41 2.88 -6.34 -2.17
N LYS A 42 3.54 -7.44 -2.54
CA LYS A 42 4.20 -7.60 -3.84
C LYS A 42 3.81 -8.93 -4.42
N GLU A 43 3.28 -8.90 -5.63
CA GLU A 43 2.95 -10.12 -6.37
C GLU A 43 3.70 -10.16 -7.70
N ALA A 44 4.13 -11.36 -8.06
CA ALA A 44 4.71 -11.60 -9.37
C ALA A 44 3.60 -11.54 -10.43
N VAL A 45 3.89 -10.85 -11.54
CA VAL A 45 3.04 -10.85 -12.74
C VAL A 45 3.93 -11.07 -13.96
N ARG A 46 3.35 -11.30 -15.13
CA ARG A 46 4.10 -11.36 -16.39
C ARG A 46 3.44 -10.44 -17.42
N GLN A 47 3.49 -9.14 -17.14
CA GLN A 47 2.93 -8.10 -18.01
C GLN A 47 3.77 -7.90 -19.28
N GLY A 48 5.08 -8.13 -19.22
CA GLY A 48 5.99 -8.07 -20.38
C GLY A 48 6.19 -9.42 -21.08
N GLY A 49 5.31 -10.41 -20.86
CA GLY A 49 5.50 -11.77 -21.37
C GLY A 49 5.47 -11.91 -22.90
N ASP A 50 4.98 -10.88 -23.60
CA ASP A 50 4.76 -10.83 -25.04
C ASP A 50 5.33 -9.55 -25.70
N LEU A 51 6.32 -8.89 -25.07
CA LEU A 51 7.13 -7.80 -25.65
C LEU A 51 8.50 -8.30 -26.13
#